data_AF-A0A084GJU2-F1
#
_entry.id   AF-A0A084GJU2-F1
#
_cell.length_a   1.000
_cell.length_b   1.000
_cell.length_c   1.000
_cell.angle_alpha   90.00
_cell.angle_beta   90.00
_cell.angle_gamma   90.00
#
_symmetry.space_group_name_H-M   'P 1'
#
loop_
_entity.id
_entity.type
_entity.pdbx_description
1 polymer ?
#
loop_
_entity_poly.entity_id
_entity_poly.type
_entity_poly.pdbx_seq_one_letter_code
_entity_poly.pdbx_strand_id
1 'polypeptide(L)'
;MKLVMLLALFIPVLQTTPSQVHAADGSLTNPYSVAEANANQNGTVKSVKGYVVGQPTGTNTVITSNYPNDYALALADSPTETSTSKMIYVQIPSSFRSQFGLMTNPSLKGTQIKVTGKLAAYFSHSGVISTTAMEKISGGGTQPDPDPDPGTEPSPYDGTYYQTAIGKTGSSLKSALHNIIDDHRELSYDNVWDALRNTDEDPNNPNNVILLYTGRSQSELTNGGNVNDWNREHVWAKSHGDFGTVMGPGTDLHHLRPTDVSVNSSRGNKDFDMGGTQHSEALGNYTDSDSWEPRDAVKGDVARMLFYMAVRYEGDSGEVDLELNNSVNNGTAPYHGKMSVLIQWHKQDPVDAREMRRNDIIYKDYQYNRNPFIDHPEWVDAIWN
;
A
#
# COMPACT_ATOMS: atom_id res chain seq x y z
N MET A 1 29.42 50.89 -55.07
CA MET A 1 28.64 50.79 -53.81
C MET A 1 28.09 49.38 -53.72
N LYS A 2 28.70 48.51 -52.90
CA LYS A 2 28.18 47.16 -52.61
C LYS A 2 27.35 47.26 -51.32
N LEU A 3 26.07 46.92 -51.41
CA LEU A 3 25.14 46.88 -50.29
C LEU A 3 25.20 45.48 -49.67
N VAL A 4 25.57 45.39 -48.40
CA VAL A 4 25.51 44.14 -47.60
C VAL A 4 24.38 44.31 -46.60
N MET A 5 23.41 43.41 -46.66
CA MET A 5 22.22 43.35 -45.82
C MET A 5 22.57 42.52 -44.57
N LEU A 6 22.47 43.10 -43.39
CA LEU A 6 22.69 42.40 -42.11
C LEU A 6 21.32 42.09 -41.48
N LEU A 7 21.01 40.80 -41.33
CA LEU A 7 19.78 40.31 -40.71
C LEU A 7 20.06 40.09 -39.21
N ALA A 8 19.37 40.82 -38.34
CA ALA A 8 19.46 40.65 -36.88
C ALA A 8 18.31 39.74 -36.39
N LEU A 9 18.64 38.59 -35.82
CA LEU A 9 17.69 37.71 -35.13
C LEU A 9 17.40 38.25 -33.72
N PHE A 10 16.13 38.48 -33.40
CA PHE A 10 15.63 38.73 -32.04
C PHE A 10 15.16 37.40 -31.44
N ILE A 11 15.73 37.01 -30.30
CA ILE A 11 15.26 35.88 -29.48
C ILE A 11 14.56 36.47 -28.24
N PRO A 12 13.26 36.22 -28.01
CA PRO A 12 12.59 36.70 -26.81
C PRO A 12 12.95 35.81 -25.62
N VAL A 13 13.41 36.43 -24.54
CA VAL A 13 13.61 35.75 -23.24
C VAL A 13 12.27 35.74 -22.51
N LEU A 14 11.71 34.55 -22.28
CA LEU A 14 10.56 34.36 -21.40
C LEU A 14 11.01 34.54 -19.94
N GLN A 15 10.49 35.55 -19.24
CA GLN A 15 10.64 35.67 -17.79
C GLN A 15 9.43 35.01 -17.11
N THR A 16 9.69 34.00 -16.29
CA THR A 16 8.69 33.36 -15.43
C THR A 16 8.63 34.10 -14.09
N THR A 17 7.44 34.55 -13.69
CA THR A 17 7.17 35.07 -12.34
C THR A 17 6.87 33.89 -11.40
N PRO A 18 7.48 33.79 -10.21
CA PRO A 18 7.14 32.75 -9.25
C PRO A 18 5.73 32.97 -8.65
N SER A 19 4.94 31.90 -8.59
CA SER A 19 3.62 31.87 -7.94
C SER A 19 3.74 32.09 -6.43
N GLN A 20 2.91 32.97 -5.87
CA GLN A 20 2.78 33.17 -4.42
C GLN A 20 2.02 31.98 -3.79
N VAL A 21 2.66 31.26 -2.88
CA VAL A 21 2.01 30.24 -2.04
C VAL A 21 1.26 30.96 -0.92
N HIS A 22 -0.06 30.71 -0.78
CA HIS A 22 -0.87 31.27 0.29
C HIS A 22 -0.44 30.70 1.67
N ALA A 23 -0.35 31.55 2.70
CA ALA A 23 -0.05 31.13 4.07
C ALA A 23 -1.14 30.20 4.64
N ALA A 24 -0.77 29.24 5.48
CA ALA A 24 -1.73 28.32 6.10
C ALA A 24 -2.70 29.09 7.03
N ASP A 25 -3.98 28.70 7.05
CA ASP A 25 -5.00 29.33 7.91
C ASP A 25 -5.30 28.54 9.20
N GLY A 26 -4.71 27.34 9.31
CA GLY A 26 -4.85 26.43 10.45
C GLY A 26 -6.21 25.76 10.53
N SER A 27 -6.92 25.66 9.40
CA SER A 27 -8.11 24.81 9.22
C SER A 27 -7.74 23.34 8.99
N LEU A 28 -8.72 22.44 9.04
CA LEU A 28 -8.52 21.01 8.77
C LEU A 28 -8.00 20.72 7.34
N THR A 29 -8.35 21.58 6.38
CA THR A 29 -7.99 21.48 4.96
C THR A 29 -6.71 22.24 4.63
N ASN A 30 -6.29 23.18 5.49
CA ASN A 30 -5.07 23.96 5.34
C ASN A 30 -4.39 24.17 6.72
N PRO A 31 -3.89 23.08 7.35
CA PRO A 31 -3.37 23.12 8.71
C PRO A 31 -2.08 23.92 8.80
N TYR A 32 -1.81 24.51 9.96
CA TYR A 32 -0.52 25.13 10.27
C TYR A 32 0.60 24.09 10.22
N SER A 33 1.78 24.50 9.76
CA SER A 33 3.03 23.83 10.08
C SER A 33 3.31 23.92 11.58
N VAL A 34 4.28 23.15 12.06
CA VAL A 34 4.75 23.24 13.45
C VAL A 34 5.36 24.62 13.73
N ALA A 35 6.15 25.16 12.80
CA ALA A 35 6.70 26.52 12.92
C ALA A 35 5.61 27.60 13.01
N GLU A 36 4.58 27.51 12.16
CA GLU A 36 3.44 28.45 12.20
C GLU A 36 2.65 28.30 13.51
N ALA A 37 2.40 27.07 13.97
CA ALA A 37 1.73 26.83 15.23
C ALA A 37 2.54 27.31 16.45
N ASN A 38 3.87 27.22 16.39
CA ASN A 38 4.78 27.76 17.41
C ASN A 38 4.74 29.30 17.45
N ALA A 39 4.63 29.96 16.30
CA ALA A 39 4.47 31.41 16.22
C ALA A 39 3.08 31.91 16.67
N ASN A 40 2.08 31.02 16.75
CA ASN A 40 0.67 31.37 16.96
C ASN A 40 0.05 30.75 18.23
N GLN A 41 0.79 30.72 19.34
CA GLN A 41 0.33 30.25 20.66
C GLN A 41 -0.66 31.23 21.34
N ASN A 42 -1.80 31.47 20.70
CA ASN A 42 -2.77 32.52 21.04
C ASN A 42 -4.08 31.99 21.67
N GLY A 43 -4.14 30.70 22.00
CA GLY A 43 -5.31 30.07 22.63
C GLY A 43 -6.47 29.75 21.69
N THR A 44 -6.30 29.93 20.37
CA THR A 44 -7.32 29.52 19.38
C THR A 44 -7.25 28.03 19.07
N VAL A 45 -8.36 27.46 18.58
CA VAL A 45 -8.40 26.08 18.08
C VAL A 45 -7.97 26.06 16.63
N LYS A 46 -6.91 25.29 16.33
CA LYS A 46 -6.32 25.17 14.99
C LYS A 46 -5.91 23.73 14.73
N SER A 47 -5.82 23.38 13.46
CA SER A 47 -5.21 22.15 12.99
C SER A 47 -3.73 22.39 12.71
N VAL A 48 -2.88 21.50 13.22
CA VAL A 48 -1.43 21.50 13.03
C VAL A 48 -1.03 20.20 12.36
N LYS A 49 -0.15 20.29 11.36
CA LYS A 49 0.43 19.16 10.65
C LYS A 49 1.91 19.05 10.99
N GLY A 50 2.36 17.86 11.35
CA GLY A 50 3.76 17.61 11.66
C GLY A 50 4.08 16.13 11.80
N TYR A 51 5.36 15.81 11.76
CA TYR A 51 5.89 14.47 11.98
C TYR A 51 6.05 14.19 13.47
N VAL A 52 5.66 12.99 13.91
CA VAL A 52 5.89 12.54 15.28
C VAL A 52 7.38 12.27 15.48
N VAL A 53 8.05 13.04 16.33
CA VAL A 53 9.50 12.92 16.55
C VAL A 53 9.88 12.28 17.89
N GLY A 54 8.92 12.12 18.80
CA GLY A 54 9.11 11.43 20.07
C GLY A 54 8.04 11.79 21.09
N GLN A 55 8.32 11.51 22.37
CA GLN A 55 7.45 11.84 23.48
C GLN A 55 8.12 12.86 24.40
N PRO A 56 7.49 14.01 24.68
CA PRO A 56 8.00 14.95 25.67
C PRO A 56 7.83 14.39 27.09
N THR A 57 8.90 14.48 27.88
CA THR A 57 8.91 14.14 29.32
C THR A 57 9.22 15.34 30.21
N GLY A 58 9.55 16.48 29.61
CA GLY A 58 9.78 17.77 30.27
C GLY A 58 9.81 18.89 29.24
N THR A 59 10.06 20.13 29.67
CA THR A 59 10.06 21.31 28.79
C THR A 59 11.05 21.16 27.62
N ASN A 60 12.26 20.69 27.91
CA ASN A 60 13.36 20.55 26.94
C ASN A 60 13.81 19.09 26.78
N THR A 61 12.93 18.13 27.03
CA THR A 61 13.28 16.71 26.99
C THR A 61 12.23 15.94 26.22
N VAL A 62 12.66 15.37 25.10
CA VAL A 62 11.87 14.47 24.25
C VAL A 62 12.65 13.16 24.14
N ILE A 63 12.01 12.06 24.52
CA ILE A 63 12.57 10.72 24.38
C ILE A 63 12.06 10.09 23.08
N THR A 64 12.85 9.17 22.53
CA THR A 64 12.57 8.54 21.23
C THR A 64 12.41 7.02 21.32
N SER A 65 12.43 6.46 22.52
CA SER A 65 12.25 5.04 22.83
C SER A 65 11.90 4.88 24.31
N ASN A 66 11.47 3.68 24.72
CA ASN A 66 11.10 3.36 26.10
C ASN A 66 10.06 4.33 26.68
N TYR A 67 9.02 4.59 25.88
CA TYR A 67 7.95 5.54 26.17
C TYR A 67 7.19 5.14 27.46
N PRO A 68 7.15 5.99 28.49
CA PRO A 68 6.58 5.63 29.80
C PRO A 68 5.05 5.60 29.82
N ASN A 69 4.37 6.17 28.82
CA ASN A 69 2.91 6.23 28.70
C ASN A 69 2.47 6.75 27.32
N ASP A 70 1.17 6.83 27.09
CA ASP A 70 0.54 7.28 25.84
C ASP A 70 0.01 8.72 25.87
N TYR A 71 0.54 9.60 26.73
CA TYR A 71 -0.16 10.87 27.03
C TYR A 71 0.25 12.05 26.16
N ALA A 72 1.37 11.96 25.44
CA ALA A 72 1.93 13.09 24.72
C ALA A 72 2.72 12.69 23.49
N LEU A 73 2.74 13.57 22.48
CA LEU A 73 3.62 13.52 21.32
C LEU A 73 4.39 14.83 21.18
N ALA A 74 5.59 14.76 20.62
CA ALA A 74 6.28 15.91 20.06
C ALA A 74 6.12 15.84 18.54
N LEU A 75 5.63 16.92 17.92
CA LEU A 75 5.57 17.07 16.47
C LEU A 75 6.63 18.05 15.99
N ALA A 76 7.20 17.82 14.82
CA ALA A 76 8.08 18.76 14.12
C ALA A 76 7.74 18.85 12.64
N ASP A 77 8.22 19.89 11.95
CA ASP A 77 8.07 20.00 10.50
C ASP A 77 8.91 18.98 9.72
N SER A 78 9.93 18.39 10.36
CA SER A 78 10.78 17.34 9.81
C SER A 78 10.79 16.10 10.71
N PRO A 79 10.76 14.87 10.15
CA PRO A 79 10.76 13.62 10.93
C PRO A 79 12.08 13.35 11.67
N THR A 80 13.17 14.02 11.28
CA THR A 80 14.51 13.87 11.90
C THR A 80 14.86 15.03 12.84
N GLU A 81 13.93 15.94 13.11
CA GLU A 81 14.17 17.08 14.01
C GLU A 81 14.46 16.61 15.43
N THR A 82 15.48 17.21 16.05
CA THR A 82 15.94 16.89 17.42
C THR A 82 15.95 18.11 18.33
N SER A 83 15.84 19.32 17.78
CA SER A 83 15.78 20.57 18.52
C SER A 83 14.37 20.78 19.09
N THR A 84 14.25 20.73 20.42
CA THR A 84 12.95 20.88 21.09
C THR A 84 12.28 22.22 20.79
N SER A 85 13.05 23.29 20.55
CA SER A 85 12.52 24.61 20.20
C SER A 85 11.80 24.67 18.85
N LYS A 86 12.01 23.65 18.00
CA LYS A 86 11.33 23.49 16.70
C LYS A 86 10.21 22.46 16.76
N MET A 87 9.90 21.93 17.94
CA MET A 87 8.80 20.99 18.14
C MET A 87 7.56 21.69 18.67
N ILE A 88 6.41 21.05 18.60
CA ILE A 88 5.21 21.43 19.33
C ILE A 88 4.69 20.20 20.08
N TYR A 89 4.29 20.37 21.34
CA TYR A 89 3.88 19.25 22.17
C TYR A 89 2.37 19.06 22.17
N VAL A 90 1.93 17.86 21.84
CA VAL A 90 0.51 17.51 21.75
C VAL A 90 0.10 16.75 23.00
N GLN A 91 -0.97 17.18 23.66
CA GLN A 91 -1.63 16.40 24.70
C GLN A 91 -2.58 15.39 24.04
N ILE A 92 -2.48 14.11 24.42
CA ILE A 92 -3.36 13.04 23.89
C ILE A 92 -4.49 12.72 24.89
N PRO A 93 -5.75 13.08 24.59
CA PRO A 93 -6.91 12.64 25.36
C PRO A 93 -7.04 11.12 25.37
N SER A 94 -7.66 10.56 26.41
CA SER A 94 -7.81 9.11 26.59
C SER A 94 -8.38 8.38 25.37
N SER A 95 -9.32 8.99 24.66
CA SER A 95 -9.96 8.43 23.46
C SER A 95 -9.01 8.19 22.28
N PHE A 96 -7.86 8.87 22.23
CA PHE A 96 -6.89 8.76 21.12
C PHE A 96 -5.64 7.94 21.49
N ARG A 97 -5.46 7.56 22.76
CA ARG A 97 -4.21 6.95 23.26
C ARG A 97 -3.90 5.60 22.62
N SER A 98 -4.91 4.75 22.41
CA SER A 98 -4.71 3.43 21.79
C SER A 98 -4.23 3.52 20.34
N GLN A 99 -4.50 4.63 19.64
CA GLN A 99 -4.14 4.83 18.22
C GLN A 99 -2.91 5.70 18.01
N PHE A 100 -2.71 6.70 18.88
CA PHE A 100 -1.69 7.75 18.70
C PHE A 100 -0.66 7.80 19.84
N GLY A 101 -0.81 7.00 20.90
CA GLY A 101 0.17 6.93 21.97
C GLY A 101 1.41 6.14 21.56
N LEU A 102 2.60 6.65 21.88
CA LEU A 102 3.88 6.03 21.50
C LEU A 102 4.27 4.83 22.35
N MET A 103 3.73 4.65 23.56
CA MET A 103 3.95 3.42 24.35
C MET A 103 3.19 2.25 23.70
N THR A 104 1.94 2.47 23.29
CA THR A 104 1.14 1.48 22.58
C THR A 104 1.57 1.34 21.12
N ASN A 105 1.98 2.43 20.45
CA ASN A 105 2.33 2.46 19.03
C ASN A 105 3.73 3.09 18.79
N PRO A 106 4.84 2.41 19.15
CA PRO A 106 6.18 2.96 18.97
C PRO A 106 6.53 3.30 17.51
N SER A 107 5.93 2.59 16.56
CA SER A 107 6.09 2.80 15.11
C SER A 107 5.48 4.09 14.57
N LEU A 108 4.70 4.82 15.38
CA LEU A 108 4.15 6.13 15.01
C LEU A 108 5.24 7.21 14.89
N LYS A 109 6.40 7.01 15.51
CA LYS A 109 7.54 7.93 15.35
C LYS A 109 7.98 7.92 13.89
N GLY A 110 8.08 9.11 13.29
CA GLY A 110 8.40 9.32 11.88
C GLY A 110 7.16 9.48 11.00
N THR A 111 5.95 9.17 11.49
CA THR A 111 4.72 9.35 10.71
C THR A 111 4.24 10.81 10.78
N GLN A 112 3.74 11.35 9.66
CA GLN A 112 3.07 12.65 9.66
C GLN A 112 1.62 12.51 10.11
N ILE A 113 1.21 13.39 11.00
CA ILE A 113 -0.16 13.44 11.50
C ILE A 113 -0.71 14.87 11.42
N LYS A 114 -2.02 14.98 11.41
CA LYS A 114 -2.78 16.21 11.62
C LYS A 114 -3.44 16.15 12.98
N VAL A 115 -3.31 17.21 13.76
CA VAL A 115 -3.88 17.31 15.11
C VAL A 115 -4.66 18.61 15.20
N THR A 116 -5.91 18.55 15.66
CA THR A 116 -6.73 19.75 15.94
C THR A 116 -6.92 19.91 17.42
N GLY A 117 -6.59 21.09 17.93
CA GLY A 117 -6.74 21.43 19.34
C GLY A 117 -6.44 22.89 19.61
N LYS A 118 -6.46 23.27 20.88
CA LYS A 118 -6.15 24.63 21.34
C LYS A 118 -4.64 24.86 21.36
N LEU A 119 -4.16 25.90 20.67
CA LEU A 119 -2.77 26.32 20.69
C LEU A 119 -2.44 27.03 22.01
N ALA A 120 -1.88 26.30 22.97
CA ALA A 120 -1.49 26.81 24.27
C ALA A 120 -0.40 25.94 24.89
N ALA A 121 0.28 26.47 25.90
CA ALA A 121 1.45 25.81 26.47
C ALA A 121 1.14 24.43 27.06
N TYR A 122 2.00 23.46 26.75
CA TYR A 122 2.05 22.13 27.36
C TYR A 122 3.50 21.84 27.77
N PHE A 123 3.75 21.39 29.00
CA PHE A 123 5.09 21.32 29.61
C PHE A 123 5.86 22.66 29.62
N SER A 124 5.18 23.80 29.70
CA SER A 124 5.80 25.14 29.53
C SER A 124 6.48 25.34 28.17
N HIS A 125 6.09 24.54 27.18
CA HIS A 125 6.50 24.62 25.78
C HIS A 125 5.27 24.93 24.92
N SER A 126 5.46 25.46 23.70
CA SER A 126 4.38 25.56 22.71
C SER A 126 3.69 24.22 22.54
N GLY A 127 2.34 24.23 22.55
CA GLY A 127 1.57 23.01 22.57
C GLY A 127 0.24 23.06 21.83
N VAL A 128 -0.31 21.87 21.61
CA VAL A 128 -1.69 21.61 21.17
C VAL A 128 -2.37 20.83 22.29
N ILE A 129 -3.23 21.50 23.04
CA ILE A 129 -3.96 20.92 24.17
C ILE A 129 -5.44 20.83 23.88
N SER A 130 -6.20 20.11 24.72
CA SER A 130 -7.64 19.91 24.51
C SER A 130 -7.94 19.39 23.09
N THR A 131 -7.11 18.46 22.62
CA THR A 131 -7.16 17.90 21.26
C THR A 131 -8.53 17.30 20.98
N THR A 132 -9.14 17.68 19.86
CA THR A 132 -10.48 17.23 19.44
C THR A 132 -10.45 16.34 18.20
N ALA A 133 -9.35 16.32 17.44
CA ALA A 133 -9.17 15.42 16.31
C ALA A 133 -7.70 15.07 16.10
N MET A 134 -7.42 13.82 15.73
CA MET A 134 -6.10 13.33 15.33
C MET A 134 -6.27 12.41 14.12
N GLU A 135 -5.45 12.59 13.09
CA GLU A 135 -5.54 11.85 11.83
C GLU A 135 -4.12 11.57 11.33
N LYS A 136 -3.82 10.33 10.95
CA LYS A 136 -2.58 10.01 10.21
C LYS A 136 -2.75 10.53 8.79
N ILE A 137 -1.77 11.26 8.27
CA ILE A 137 -1.85 11.76 6.90
C ILE A 137 -1.30 10.69 5.96
N SER A 138 -2.18 9.99 5.27
CA SER A 138 -1.85 9.20 4.08
C SER A 138 -1.89 10.17 2.89
N GLY A 139 -0.71 10.61 2.42
CA GLY A 139 -0.60 11.78 1.55
C GLY A 139 -0.92 11.53 0.07
N GLY A 140 -1.85 12.31 -0.49
CA GLY A 140 -1.73 12.85 -1.85
C GLY A 140 -1.16 14.27 -1.81
N GLY A 141 -0.31 14.63 -2.78
CA GLY A 141 0.22 16.00 -2.98
C GLY A 141 1.41 16.06 -3.96
N THR A 142 1.37 17.01 -4.89
CA THR A 142 2.26 17.21 -6.06
C THR A 142 3.63 17.88 -5.76
N GLN A 143 4.68 17.26 -6.34
CA GLN A 143 6.05 17.66 -6.77
C GLN A 143 6.80 18.89 -6.20
N PRO A 144 8.00 18.67 -5.62
CA PRO A 144 9.21 19.47 -5.83
C PRO A 144 10.20 18.80 -6.82
N ASP A 145 11.13 19.60 -7.38
CA ASP A 145 12.23 19.20 -8.29
C ASP A 145 13.11 18.06 -7.72
N PRO A 146 13.84 17.31 -8.58
CA PRO A 146 13.94 15.86 -8.53
C PRO A 146 14.72 15.39 -7.30
N ASP A 147 13.99 14.95 -6.28
CA ASP A 147 14.47 13.96 -5.33
C ASP A 147 14.48 12.59 -6.03
N PRO A 148 15.37 11.66 -5.66
CA PRO A 148 15.46 10.36 -6.28
C PRO A 148 14.14 9.61 -6.06
N ASP A 149 13.73 8.94 -7.14
CA ASP A 149 12.84 7.78 -7.24
C ASP A 149 12.40 7.14 -5.90
N PRO A 150 11.11 6.79 -5.67
CA PRO A 150 10.59 6.18 -4.43
C PRO A 150 11.13 4.78 -4.05
N GLY A 151 12.33 4.40 -4.50
CA GLY A 151 12.97 3.10 -4.29
C GLY A 151 14.21 3.10 -3.39
N THR A 152 14.35 4.01 -2.41
CA THR A 152 15.62 4.11 -1.63
C THR A 152 15.52 4.36 -0.12
N GLU A 153 14.50 3.87 0.57
CA GLU A 153 14.78 3.34 1.91
C GLU A 153 14.87 1.82 1.75
N PRO A 154 16.06 1.21 1.92
CA PRO A 154 16.20 -0.19 1.61
C PRO A 154 15.23 -0.98 2.47
N SER A 155 14.39 -1.78 1.84
CA SER A 155 13.61 -2.78 2.58
C SER A 155 14.61 -3.61 3.40
N PRO A 156 14.27 -4.09 4.61
CA PRO A 156 15.18 -4.92 5.40
C PRO A 156 15.61 -6.19 4.63
N TYR A 157 14.90 -6.51 3.55
CA TYR A 157 15.17 -7.57 2.60
C TYR A 157 16.19 -7.20 1.51
N ASP A 158 16.49 -5.93 1.24
CA ASP A 158 17.32 -5.48 0.11
C ASP A 158 18.76 -5.94 0.20
N GLY A 159 19.35 -5.83 1.39
CA GLY A 159 20.71 -6.31 1.65
C GLY A 159 20.79 -7.83 1.80
N THR A 160 19.66 -8.54 1.76
CA THR A 160 19.57 -9.98 2.00
C THR A 160 18.76 -10.66 0.89
N TYR A 161 17.46 -10.85 1.08
CA TYR A 161 16.55 -11.58 0.22
C TYR A 161 16.48 -11.03 -1.22
N TYR A 162 16.51 -9.71 -1.41
CA TYR A 162 16.41 -9.06 -2.73
C TYR A 162 17.74 -8.63 -3.34
N GLN A 163 18.88 -9.00 -2.75
CA GLN A 163 20.19 -8.49 -3.14
C GLN A 163 20.49 -8.62 -4.64
N THR A 164 20.04 -9.70 -5.29
CA THR A 164 20.29 -9.97 -6.71
C THR A 164 19.38 -9.19 -7.66
N ALA A 165 18.32 -8.57 -7.15
CA ALA A 165 17.37 -7.75 -7.91
C ALA A 165 17.71 -6.25 -7.87
N ILE A 166 18.36 -5.77 -6.81
CA ILE A 166 18.65 -4.34 -6.62
C ILE A 166 19.39 -3.73 -7.82
N GLY A 167 18.86 -2.61 -8.30
CA GLY A 167 19.41 -1.83 -9.41
C GLY A 167 19.17 -2.39 -10.80
N LYS A 168 18.43 -3.51 -10.93
CA LYS A 168 18.03 -4.07 -12.23
C LYS A 168 16.69 -3.48 -12.69
N THR A 169 16.42 -3.56 -13.99
CA THR A 169 15.14 -3.17 -14.62
C THR A 169 14.78 -4.12 -15.77
N GLY A 170 13.55 -4.03 -16.28
CA GLY A 170 13.05 -4.81 -17.42
C GLY A 170 13.19 -6.31 -17.21
N SER A 171 13.54 -7.03 -18.28
CA SER A 171 13.73 -8.50 -18.22
C SER A 171 14.80 -8.93 -17.23
N SER A 172 15.85 -8.12 -17.01
CA SER A 172 16.90 -8.46 -16.04
C SER A 172 16.40 -8.44 -14.61
N LEU A 173 15.49 -7.53 -14.27
CA LEU A 173 14.81 -7.49 -12.98
C LEU A 173 13.81 -8.63 -12.87
N LYS A 174 12.97 -8.84 -13.91
CA LYS A 174 12.00 -9.95 -13.95
C LYS A 174 12.66 -11.29 -13.66
N SER A 175 13.72 -11.64 -14.40
CA SER A 175 14.45 -12.90 -14.18
C SER A 175 15.17 -12.94 -12.84
N ALA A 176 15.67 -11.82 -12.32
CA ALA A 176 16.27 -11.81 -10.97
C ALA A 176 15.24 -12.12 -9.88
N LEU A 177 14.04 -11.55 -10.00
CA LEU A 177 12.94 -11.81 -9.07
C LEU A 177 12.42 -13.24 -9.20
N HIS A 178 12.26 -13.77 -10.42
CA HIS A 178 11.92 -15.18 -10.65
C HIS A 178 12.84 -16.12 -9.86
N ASN A 179 14.15 -16.00 -10.06
CA ASN A 179 15.17 -16.80 -9.35
C ASN A 179 15.18 -16.60 -7.82
N ILE A 180 14.60 -15.53 -7.29
CA ILE A 180 14.50 -15.29 -5.83
C ILE A 180 13.29 -16.02 -5.25
N ILE A 181 12.19 -16.11 -6.01
CA ILE A 181 10.89 -16.54 -5.51
C ILE A 181 10.49 -17.95 -6.01
N ASP A 182 11.26 -18.55 -6.92
CA ASP A 182 10.95 -19.82 -7.56
C ASP A 182 10.96 -21.01 -6.59
N ASP A 183 11.97 -21.13 -5.74
CA ASP A 183 12.13 -22.24 -4.79
C ASP A 183 11.32 -22.07 -3.49
N HIS A 184 10.01 -21.95 -3.64
CA HIS A 184 9.06 -21.85 -2.53
C HIS A 184 8.60 -23.24 -2.05
N ARG A 185 8.28 -23.36 -0.76
CA ARG A 185 7.65 -24.57 -0.23
C ARG A 185 6.21 -24.64 -0.73
N GLU A 186 5.91 -25.67 -1.50
CA GLU A 186 4.56 -25.92 -1.97
C GLU A 186 3.68 -26.56 -0.88
N LEU A 187 2.40 -26.18 -0.87
CA LEU A 187 1.40 -26.78 0.00
C LEU A 187 0.55 -27.80 -0.77
N SER A 188 0.02 -28.80 -0.08
CA SER A 188 -1.07 -29.61 -0.64
C SER A 188 -2.34 -28.77 -0.73
N TYR A 189 -3.22 -29.11 -1.67
CA TYR A 189 -4.47 -28.38 -1.87
C TYR A 189 -5.36 -28.38 -0.61
N ASP A 190 -5.31 -29.45 0.20
CA ASP A 190 -6.06 -29.53 1.46
C ASP A 190 -5.48 -28.60 2.54
N ASN A 191 -4.15 -28.47 2.62
CA ASN A 191 -3.49 -27.61 3.59
C ASN A 191 -3.72 -26.11 3.30
N VAL A 192 -4.11 -25.75 2.07
CA VAL A 192 -4.47 -24.37 1.71
C VAL A 192 -5.60 -23.85 2.60
N TRP A 193 -6.54 -24.70 3.03
CA TRP A 193 -7.64 -24.24 3.89
C TRP A 193 -7.13 -23.63 5.19
N ASP A 194 -6.26 -24.33 5.89
CA ASP A 194 -5.71 -23.86 7.17
C ASP A 194 -4.83 -22.62 6.97
N ALA A 195 -4.11 -22.55 5.84
CA ALA A 195 -3.34 -21.37 5.49
C ALA A 195 -4.20 -20.13 5.21
N LEU A 196 -5.32 -20.27 4.49
CA LEU A 196 -6.24 -19.16 4.21
C LEU A 196 -6.94 -18.64 5.46
N ARG A 197 -7.23 -19.52 6.44
CA ARG A 197 -7.77 -19.07 7.74
C ARG A 197 -6.83 -18.12 8.47
N ASN A 198 -5.52 -18.35 8.38
CA ASN A 198 -4.50 -17.50 9.02
C ASN A 198 -4.18 -16.24 8.19
N THR A 199 -3.91 -16.44 6.89
CA THR A 199 -3.45 -15.37 5.99
C THR A 199 -4.51 -14.29 5.73
N ASP A 200 -5.79 -14.67 5.72
CA ASP A 200 -6.92 -13.78 5.48
C ASP A 200 -7.83 -13.60 6.72
N GLU A 201 -7.30 -13.91 7.92
CA GLU A 201 -7.96 -13.68 9.24
C GLU A 201 -8.50 -12.24 9.35
N ASP A 202 -9.73 -12.07 9.84
CA ASP A 202 -10.28 -10.77 10.16
C ASP A 202 -9.62 -10.20 11.42
N PRO A 203 -8.92 -9.06 11.34
CA PRO A 203 -8.26 -8.46 12.50
C PRO A 203 -9.22 -8.04 13.63
N ASN A 204 -10.51 -7.91 13.34
CA ASN A 204 -11.53 -7.58 14.34
C ASN A 204 -12.26 -8.82 14.89
N ASN A 205 -12.11 -9.98 14.27
CA ASN A 205 -12.69 -11.23 14.73
C ASN A 205 -11.86 -12.43 14.23
N PRO A 206 -10.95 -12.98 15.05
CA PRO A 206 -10.03 -14.04 14.62
C PRO A 206 -10.71 -15.38 14.30
N ASN A 207 -12.00 -15.54 14.58
CA ASN A 207 -12.75 -16.74 14.15
C ASN A 207 -13.31 -16.58 12.72
N ASN A 208 -13.00 -15.49 12.04
CA ASN A 208 -13.48 -15.17 10.71
C ASN A 208 -12.32 -14.90 9.75
N VAL A 209 -12.59 -15.08 8.47
CA VAL A 209 -11.77 -14.61 7.35
C VAL A 209 -12.48 -13.45 6.63
N ILE A 210 -11.72 -12.58 5.99
CA ILE A 210 -12.27 -11.56 5.08
C ILE A 210 -12.27 -12.08 3.65
N LEU A 211 -13.46 -12.16 3.05
CA LEU A 211 -13.60 -12.60 1.66
C LEU A 211 -13.14 -11.50 0.69
N LEU A 212 -12.36 -11.89 -0.32
CA LEU A 212 -11.68 -10.97 -1.25
C LEU A 212 -12.66 -9.97 -1.88
N TYR A 213 -13.60 -10.47 -2.69
CA TYR A 213 -14.46 -9.62 -3.51
C TYR A 213 -15.58 -8.94 -2.72
N THR A 214 -16.18 -9.60 -1.74
CA THR A 214 -17.29 -9.01 -0.97
C THR A 214 -16.81 -8.15 0.20
N GLY A 215 -15.57 -8.35 0.67
CA GLY A 215 -15.07 -7.73 1.91
C GLY A 215 -15.79 -8.23 3.17
N ARG A 216 -16.65 -9.25 3.04
CA ARG A 216 -17.45 -9.80 4.14
C ARG A 216 -16.55 -10.54 5.11
N SER A 217 -16.71 -10.25 6.41
CA SER A 217 -16.17 -11.07 7.49
C SER A 217 -17.05 -12.30 7.67
N GLN A 218 -16.48 -13.49 7.52
CA GLN A 218 -17.21 -14.75 7.55
C GLN A 218 -16.48 -15.80 8.37
N SER A 219 -17.23 -16.61 9.12
CA SER A 219 -16.70 -17.72 9.92
C SER A 219 -15.71 -18.57 9.14
N GLU A 220 -14.51 -18.74 9.69
CA GLU A 220 -13.42 -19.50 9.09
C GLU A 220 -13.78 -20.99 8.86
N LEU A 221 -14.80 -21.47 9.59
CA LEU A 221 -15.30 -22.85 9.53
C LEU A 221 -16.41 -23.06 8.51
N THR A 222 -16.89 -22.00 7.85
CA THR A 222 -17.93 -22.09 6.79
C THR A 222 -17.30 -22.23 5.41
N ASN A 223 -16.22 -23.02 5.31
CA ASN A 223 -15.52 -23.29 4.07
C ASN A 223 -16.07 -24.56 3.40
N GLY A 224 -16.29 -24.53 2.09
CA GLY A 224 -16.95 -25.64 1.42
C GLY A 224 -17.32 -25.35 -0.03
N GLY A 225 -18.46 -25.89 -0.45
CA GLY A 225 -18.97 -25.75 -1.82
C GLY A 225 -20.47 -25.44 -1.88
N ASN A 226 -21.12 -25.23 -0.74
CA ASN A 226 -22.54 -24.87 -0.70
C ASN A 226 -22.71 -23.36 -0.89
N VAL A 227 -23.94 -22.96 -1.19
CA VAL A 227 -24.33 -21.54 -1.19
C VAL A 227 -24.10 -20.95 0.20
N ASN A 228 -23.50 -19.76 0.26
CA ASN A 228 -23.01 -19.06 1.45
C ASN A 228 -21.80 -19.67 2.15
N ASP A 229 -21.25 -20.79 1.69
CA ASP A 229 -19.89 -21.17 2.07
C ASP A 229 -18.91 -20.21 1.41
N TRP A 230 -17.69 -20.12 1.96
CA TRP A 230 -16.56 -19.57 1.22
C TRP A 230 -15.71 -20.70 0.63
N ASN A 231 -15.06 -20.42 -0.49
CA ASN A 231 -14.11 -21.34 -1.12
C ASN A 231 -12.83 -20.62 -1.55
N ARG A 232 -11.91 -21.41 -2.12
CA ARG A 232 -10.61 -20.94 -2.64
C ARG A 232 -10.83 -20.29 -4.00
N GLU A 233 -10.61 -18.98 -4.06
CA GLU A 233 -10.46 -18.25 -5.31
C GLU A 233 -9.04 -18.42 -5.82
N HIS A 234 -8.93 -18.90 -7.06
CA HIS A 234 -7.68 -18.84 -7.82
C HIS A 234 -7.67 -17.50 -8.56
N VAL A 235 -7.10 -16.45 -7.96
CA VAL A 235 -7.10 -15.10 -8.58
C VAL A 235 -6.44 -15.16 -9.96
N TRP A 236 -5.32 -15.86 -10.13
CA TRP A 236 -5.01 -16.38 -11.45
C TRP A 236 -5.91 -17.57 -11.77
N ALA A 237 -6.89 -17.40 -12.66
CA ALA A 237 -7.85 -18.46 -12.95
C ALA A 237 -7.14 -19.69 -13.55
N LYS A 238 -7.35 -20.87 -12.94
CA LYS A 238 -6.68 -22.13 -13.32
C LYS A 238 -6.77 -22.49 -14.81
N SER A 239 -7.85 -22.10 -15.46
CA SER A 239 -8.04 -22.37 -16.89
C SER A 239 -7.06 -21.61 -17.78
N HIS A 240 -6.49 -20.49 -17.30
CA HIS A 240 -5.44 -19.75 -17.98
C HIS A 240 -4.09 -20.42 -17.72
N GLY A 241 -3.83 -21.54 -18.40
CA GLY A 241 -2.63 -22.37 -18.23
C GLY A 241 -2.88 -23.80 -17.77
N ASP A 242 -4.16 -24.18 -17.55
CA ASP A 242 -4.63 -25.54 -17.24
C ASP A 242 -3.87 -26.27 -16.10
N PHE A 243 -3.39 -25.51 -15.11
CA PHE A 243 -2.59 -26.08 -14.02
C PHE A 243 -3.43 -26.73 -12.91
N GLY A 244 -4.75 -26.56 -12.93
CA GLY A 244 -5.64 -27.22 -11.97
C GLY A 244 -5.31 -26.89 -10.52
N THR A 245 -5.30 -27.90 -9.65
CA THR A 245 -5.04 -27.77 -8.21
C THR A 245 -3.81 -28.54 -7.78
N VAL A 246 -2.90 -28.83 -8.72
CA VAL A 246 -1.63 -29.50 -8.41
C VAL A 246 -0.72 -28.54 -7.64
N MET A 247 0.23 -29.11 -6.91
CA MET A 247 1.20 -28.32 -6.16
C MET A 247 2.01 -27.42 -7.11
N GLY A 248 2.40 -26.24 -6.62
CA GLY A 248 2.92 -25.15 -7.44
C GLY A 248 1.80 -24.12 -7.67
N PRO A 249 1.50 -23.72 -8.92
CA PRO A 249 0.56 -22.63 -9.19
C PRO A 249 -0.87 -22.95 -8.72
N GLY A 250 -1.24 -24.23 -8.59
CA GLY A 250 -2.56 -24.63 -8.09
C GLY A 250 -2.76 -24.46 -6.58
N THR A 251 -1.68 -24.30 -5.82
CA THR A 251 -1.69 -24.23 -4.36
C THR A 251 -0.94 -23.03 -3.78
N ASP A 252 -0.47 -22.11 -4.63
CA ASP A 252 0.28 -20.93 -4.22
C ASP A 252 -0.62 -19.89 -3.52
N LEU A 253 -0.33 -19.69 -2.24
CA LEU A 253 -1.01 -18.75 -1.37
C LEU A 253 -0.88 -17.31 -1.83
N HIS A 254 0.15 -16.92 -2.57
CA HIS A 254 0.27 -15.53 -3.02
C HIS A 254 -0.89 -15.10 -3.93
N HIS A 255 -1.59 -16.03 -4.58
CA HIS A 255 -2.77 -15.70 -5.40
C HIS A 255 -4.07 -16.40 -4.96
N LEU A 256 -4.01 -17.34 -4.02
CA LEU A 256 -5.21 -17.99 -3.47
C LEU A 256 -5.84 -17.12 -2.40
N ARG A 257 -7.16 -16.86 -2.49
CA ARG A 257 -7.89 -16.03 -1.52
C ARG A 257 -9.21 -16.68 -1.12
N PRO A 258 -9.76 -16.43 0.08
CA PRO A 258 -11.12 -16.84 0.40
C PRO A 258 -12.14 -15.95 -0.33
N THR A 259 -13.19 -16.55 -0.88
CA THR A 259 -14.27 -15.82 -1.54
C THR A 259 -15.61 -16.53 -1.31
N ASP A 260 -16.72 -15.81 -1.44
CA ASP A 260 -18.05 -16.44 -1.43
C ASP A 260 -18.17 -17.38 -2.64
N VAL A 261 -18.71 -18.59 -2.44
CA VAL A 261 -18.85 -19.60 -3.50
C VAL A 261 -19.61 -19.10 -4.73
N SER A 262 -20.69 -18.34 -4.53
CA SER A 262 -21.53 -17.83 -5.63
C SER A 262 -20.84 -16.69 -6.39
N VAL A 263 -20.10 -15.84 -5.66
CA VAL A 263 -19.29 -14.76 -6.25
C VAL A 263 -18.11 -15.36 -7.02
N ASN A 264 -17.46 -16.39 -6.48
CA ASN A 264 -16.42 -17.13 -7.18
C ASN A 264 -16.95 -17.73 -8.50
N SER A 265 -18.11 -18.40 -8.42
CA SER A 265 -18.74 -18.98 -9.61
C SER A 265 -19.09 -17.91 -10.66
N SER A 266 -19.47 -16.71 -10.23
CA SER A 266 -19.83 -15.59 -11.12
C SER A 266 -18.60 -14.92 -11.75
N ARG A 267 -17.49 -14.86 -11.00
CA ARG A 267 -16.18 -14.45 -11.49
C ARG A 267 -15.67 -15.45 -12.53
N GLY A 268 -15.76 -16.75 -12.23
CA GLY A 268 -15.39 -17.83 -13.14
C GLY A 268 -13.93 -17.74 -13.60
N ASN A 269 -13.73 -17.70 -14.91
CA ASN A 269 -12.43 -17.50 -15.54
C ASN A 269 -12.31 -16.15 -16.28
N LYS A 270 -13.14 -15.17 -15.92
CA LYS A 270 -13.10 -13.86 -16.57
C LYS A 270 -11.75 -13.20 -16.35
N ASP A 271 -11.25 -12.56 -17.40
CA ASP A 271 -10.05 -11.74 -17.32
C ASP A 271 -10.32 -10.50 -16.44
N PHE A 272 -9.28 -9.92 -15.86
CA PHE A 272 -9.42 -8.66 -15.14
C PHE A 272 -9.36 -7.46 -16.10
N ASP A 273 -10.43 -6.67 -16.13
CA ASP A 273 -10.58 -5.37 -16.82
C ASP A 273 -11.68 -4.58 -16.06
N MET A 274 -12.19 -3.49 -16.63
CA MET A 274 -13.18 -2.60 -16.03
C MET A 274 -14.57 -3.22 -15.81
N GLY A 275 -14.81 -4.47 -16.24
CA GLY A 275 -16.13 -5.08 -16.13
C GLY A 275 -17.19 -4.27 -16.87
N GLY A 276 -18.43 -4.35 -16.38
CA GLY A 276 -19.54 -3.57 -16.91
C GLY A 276 -20.59 -3.25 -15.86
N THR A 277 -21.45 -4.21 -15.54
CA THR A 277 -22.54 -3.98 -14.59
C THR A 277 -22.14 -4.42 -13.19
N GLN A 278 -22.57 -3.68 -12.17
CA GLN A 278 -22.28 -4.03 -10.79
C GLN A 278 -22.83 -5.42 -10.43
N HIS A 279 -22.01 -6.23 -9.78
CA HIS A 279 -22.42 -7.55 -9.30
C HIS A 279 -23.43 -7.42 -8.15
N SER A 280 -24.53 -8.15 -8.24
CA SER A 280 -25.67 -8.00 -7.30
C SER A 280 -25.35 -8.38 -5.85
N GLU A 281 -24.45 -9.34 -5.65
CA GLU A 281 -24.05 -9.81 -4.31
C GLU A 281 -22.73 -9.19 -3.84
N ALA A 282 -21.83 -8.87 -4.77
CA ALA A 282 -20.49 -8.38 -4.47
C ALA A 282 -20.44 -6.89 -4.82
N LEU A 283 -21.11 -6.07 -4.02
CA LEU A 283 -21.22 -4.64 -4.27
C LEU A 283 -19.84 -3.98 -4.43
N GLY A 284 -19.75 -3.05 -5.37
CA GLY A 284 -18.49 -2.41 -5.77
C GLY A 284 -17.64 -3.22 -6.77
N ASN A 285 -17.96 -4.48 -7.03
CA ASN A 285 -17.36 -5.26 -8.12
C ASN A 285 -18.25 -5.14 -9.35
N TYR A 286 -17.66 -5.11 -10.53
CA TYR A 286 -18.37 -5.02 -11.81
C TYR A 286 -18.00 -6.20 -12.69
N THR A 287 -18.94 -6.64 -13.52
CA THR A 287 -18.72 -7.77 -14.42
C THR A 287 -19.53 -7.63 -15.69
N ASP A 288 -19.00 -8.20 -16.76
CA ASP A 288 -19.67 -8.39 -18.03
C ASP A 288 -19.46 -9.83 -18.53
N SER A 289 -19.46 -10.05 -19.85
CA SER A 289 -19.32 -11.37 -20.47
C SER A 289 -17.97 -12.03 -20.22
N ASP A 290 -16.92 -11.23 -20.13
CA ASP A 290 -15.53 -11.68 -20.29
C ASP A 290 -14.58 -11.06 -19.27
N SER A 291 -15.04 -10.07 -18.50
CA SER A 291 -14.22 -9.37 -17.53
C SER A 291 -14.85 -9.19 -16.15
N TRP A 292 -13.97 -9.06 -15.17
CA TRP A 292 -14.27 -8.78 -13.77
C TRP A 292 -13.43 -7.59 -13.27
N GLU A 293 -14.10 -6.58 -12.71
CA GLU A 293 -13.49 -5.49 -11.96
C GLU A 293 -13.73 -5.74 -10.47
N PRO A 294 -12.69 -5.94 -9.65
CA PRO A 294 -12.86 -6.07 -8.22
C PRO A 294 -13.20 -4.71 -7.58
N ARG A 295 -13.80 -4.73 -6.38
CA ARG A 295 -14.01 -3.51 -5.59
C ARG A 295 -12.70 -2.74 -5.36
N ASP A 296 -12.82 -1.42 -5.24
CA ASP A 296 -11.65 -0.52 -5.18
C ASP A 296 -10.59 -0.91 -4.15
N ALA A 297 -10.98 -1.40 -2.98
CA ALA A 297 -10.05 -1.69 -1.89
C ALA A 297 -9.36 -3.06 -1.97
N VAL A 298 -9.39 -3.75 -3.13
CA VAL A 298 -8.54 -4.92 -3.44
C VAL A 298 -8.05 -4.92 -4.89
N LYS A 299 -8.16 -3.78 -5.59
CA LYS A 299 -7.72 -3.65 -6.99
C LYS A 299 -6.20 -3.84 -7.09
N GLY A 300 -5.47 -3.28 -6.14
CA GLY A 300 -4.03 -3.35 -6.03
C GLY A 300 -3.57 -4.74 -5.61
N ASP A 301 -4.25 -5.37 -4.64
CA ASP A 301 -4.03 -6.76 -4.27
C ASP A 301 -4.08 -7.65 -5.51
N VAL A 302 -5.19 -7.59 -6.26
CA VAL A 302 -5.41 -8.42 -7.45
C VAL A 302 -4.31 -8.20 -8.48
N ALA A 303 -3.94 -6.95 -8.74
CA ALA A 303 -2.86 -6.63 -9.66
C ALA A 303 -1.52 -7.23 -9.22
N ARG A 304 -1.12 -7.05 -7.95
CA ARG A 304 0.13 -7.58 -7.40
C ARG A 304 0.15 -9.10 -7.33
N MET A 305 -0.99 -9.76 -7.16
CA MET A 305 -1.11 -11.22 -7.27
C MET A 305 -0.81 -11.69 -8.70
N LEU A 306 -1.31 -11.00 -9.73
CA LEU A 306 -1.07 -11.35 -11.14
C LEU A 306 0.36 -11.05 -11.58
N PHE A 307 0.94 -9.90 -11.18
CA PHE A 307 2.34 -9.61 -11.42
C PHE A 307 3.25 -10.66 -10.80
N TYR A 308 2.95 -11.07 -9.56
CA TYR A 308 3.67 -12.16 -8.90
C TYR A 308 3.57 -13.47 -9.69
N MET A 309 2.37 -13.89 -10.08
CA MET A 309 2.21 -15.16 -10.81
C MET A 309 2.97 -15.16 -12.13
N ALA A 310 2.99 -14.04 -12.86
CA ALA A 310 3.70 -13.91 -14.12
C ALA A 310 5.24 -13.83 -13.99
N VAL A 311 5.74 -13.56 -12.79
CA VAL A 311 7.19 -13.55 -12.49
C VAL A 311 7.62 -14.84 -11.81
N ARG A 312 6.75 -15.45 -11.00
CA ARG A 312 7.05 -16.72 -10.37
C ARG A 312 7.06 -17.85 -11.39
N TYR A 313 6.10 -17.89 -12.31
CA TYR A 313 5.92 -19.04 -13.20
C TYR A 313 6.37 -18.72 -14.63
N GLU A 314 7.68 -18.75 -14.90
CA GLU A 314 8.27 -18.49 -16.23
C GLU A 314 8.50 -19.77 -17.09
N GLY A 315 8.17 -20.96 -16.57
CA GLY A 315 8.22 -22.23 -17.29
C GLY A 315 9.61 -22.82 -17.54
N ASP A 316 10.65 -22.29 -16.88
CA ASP A 316 12.03 -22.71 -17.08
C ASP A 316 12.38 -24.05 -16.40
N SER A 317 11.58 -24.46 -15.41
CA SER A 317 11.71 -25.75 -14.73
C SER A 317 10.64 -26.78 -15.12
N GLY A 318 9.91 -26.50 -16.20
CA GLY A 318 8.89 -27.40 -16.78
C GLY A 318 7.48 -27.22 -16.22
N GLU A 319 7.29 -26.27 -15.30
CA GLU A 319 5.99 -25.70 -14.95
C GLU A 319 5.37 -24.89 -16.11
N VAL A 320 4.14 -24.42 -15.89
CA VAL A 320 3.46 -23.56 -16.85
C VAL A 320 4.13 -22.17 -16.89
N ASP A 321 4.27 -21.63 -18.09
CA ASP A 321 4.72 -20.24 -18.32
C ASP A 321 3.48 -19.32 -18.31
N LEU A 322 3.32 -18.56 -17.23
CA LEU A 322 2.24 -17.60 -17.00
C LEU A 322 2.71 -16.20 -17.35
N GLU A 323 1.98 -15.50 -18.21
CA GLU A 323 2.38 -14.17 -18.68
C GLU A 323 1.22 -13.16 -18.69
N LEU A 324 1.53 -11.88 -18.53
CA LEU A 324 0.52 -10.82 -18.67
C LEU A 324 0.48 -10.31 -20.11
N ASN A 325 -0.70 -9.89 -20.57
CA ASN A 325 -0.85 -9.23 -21.86
C ASN A 325 -1.90 -8.09 -21.77
N ASN A 326 -2.19 -7.43 -22.89
CA ASN A 326 -3.18 -6.32 -22.93
C ASN A 326 -4.54 -6.75 -23.53
N SER A 327 -4.91 -8.02 -23.36
CA SER A 327 -6.12 -8.61 -23.95
C SER A 327 -7.02 -9.23 -22.89
N VAL A 328 -8.31 -9.27 -23.22
CA VAL A 328 -9.31 -10.12 -22.56
C VAL A 328 -9.73 -11.25 -23.51
N ASN A 329 -10.43 -12.26 -23.01
CA ASN A 329 -10.80 -13.48 -23.74
C ASN A 329 -9.60 -14.31 -24.18
N ASN A 330 -8.62 -14.48 -23.29
CA ASN A 330 -7.43 -15.29 -23.58
C ASN A 330 -7.73 -16.81 -23.68
N GLY A 331 -8.97 -17.23 -23.38
CA GLY A 331 -9.40 -18.62 -23.46
C GLY A 331 -8.64 -19.48 -22.43
N THR A 332 -7.94 -20.51 -22.91
CA THR A 332 -7.09 -21.37 -22.07
C THR A 332 -5.61 -21.02 -22.13
N ALA A 333 -5.24 -20.00 -22.93
CA ALA A 333 -3.85 -19.55 -22.98
C ALA A 333 -3.42 -19.06 -21.59
N PRO A 334 -2.14 -19.22 -21.21
CA PRO A 334 -1.64 -18.81 -19.90
C PRO A 334 -1.41 -17.30 -19.82
N TYR A 335 -2.38 -16.53 -20.32
CA TYR A 335 -2.43 -15.08 -20.20
C TYR A 335 -3.63 -14.66 -19.41
N HIS A 336 -3.50 -13.72 -18.48
CA HIS A 336 -4.64 -13.36 -17.64
C HIS A 336 -4.71 -11.88 -17.27
N GLY A 337 -5.87 -11.28 -17.56
CA GLY A 337 -6.13 -9.88 -17.27
C GLY A 337 -5.37 -8.91 -18.18
N LYS A 338 -5.85 -7.67 -18.20
CA LYS A 338 -5.31 -6.62 -19.04
C LYS A 338 -4.24 -5.84 -18.29
N MET A 339 -2.99 -6.07 -18.63
CA MET A 339 -1.79 -5.54 -17.97
C MET A 339 -1.86 -4.02 -17.75
N SER A 340 -2.28 -3.24 -18.74
CA SER A 340 -2.45 -1.78 -18.60
C SER A 340 -3.44 -1.39 -17.50
N VAL A 341 -4.51 -2.16 -17.32
CA VAL A 341 -5.52 -1.94 -16.26
C VAL A 341 -4.99 -2.43 -14.91
N LEU A 342 -4.25 -3.53 -14.88
CA LEU A 342 -3.59 -4.01 -13.65
C LEU A 342 -2.55 -2.99 -13.14
N ILE A 343 -1.76 -2.38 -14.03
CA ILE A 343 -0.82 -1.29 -13.67
C ILE A 343 -1.59 -0.09 -13.12
N GLN A 344 -2.72 0.27 -13.75
CA GLN A 344 -3.57 1.35 -13.27
C GLN A 344 -4.11 1.04 -11.86
N TRP A 345 -4.65 -0.16 -11.63
CA TRP A 345 -5.17 -0.59 -10.34
C TRP A 345 -4.11 -0.64 -9.25
N HIS A 346 -2.92 -1.15 -9.57
CA HIS A 346 -1.76 -1.14 -8.68
C HIS A 346 -1.42 0.28 -8.19
N LYS A 347 -1.53 1.30 -9.06
CA LYS A 347 -1.30 2.71 -8.70
C LYS A 347 -2.45 3.32 -7.91
N GLN A 348 -3.68 2.89 -8.17
CA GLN A 348 -4.89 3.41 -7.51
C GLN A 348 -5.09 2.86 -6.11
N ASP A 349 -4.62 1.64 -5.86
CA ASP A 349 -4.76 0.92 -4.60
C ASP A 349 -3.36 0.47 -4.10
N PRO A 350 -2.64 1.38 -3.41
CA PRO A 350 -1.30 1.10 -2.88
C PRO A 350 -1.31 -0.05 -1.87
N VAL A 351 -0.14 -0.67 -1.66
CA VAL A 351 0.03 -1.74 -0.67
C VAL A 351 -0.43 -1.27 0.72
N ASP A 352 -1.25 -2.09 1.37
CA ASP A 352 -1.72 -1.83 2.72
C ASP A 352 -1.12 -2.77 3.78
N ALA A 353 -1.42 -2.51 5.05
CA ALA A 353 -0.91 -3.31 6.17
C ALA A 353 -1.44 -4.75 6.17
N ARG A 354 -2.59 -5.02 5.55
CA ARG A 354 -3.16 -6.36 5.45
C ARG A 354 -2.39 -7.18 4.41
N GLU A 355 -2.10 -6.60 3.24
CA GLU A 355 -1.25 -7.23 2.24
C GLU A 355 0.15 -7.51 2.77
N MET A 356 0.77 -6.54 3.46
CA MET A 356 2.07 -6.75 4.10
C MET A 356 2.02 -7.89 5.14
N ARG A 357 1.01 -7.91 6.02
CA ARG A 357 0.83 -8.99 7.01
C ARG A 357 0.71 -10.34 6.32
N ARG A 358 -0.08 -10.39 5.25
CA ARG A 358 -0.30 -11.61 4.46
C ARG A 358 0.98 -12.11 3.83
N ASN A 359 1.75 -11.23 3.17
CA ASN A 359 3.05 -11.55 2.59
C ASN A 359 4.03 -12.08 3.65
N ASP A 360 4.04 -11.45 4.83
CA ASP A 360 4.85 -11.87 5.98
C ASP A 360 4.50 -13.25 6.52
N ILE A 361 3.21 -13.57 6.65
CA ILE A 361 2.74 -14.88 7.13
C ILE A 361 3.08 -15.97 6.11
N ILE A 362 2.85 -15.71 4.83
CA ILE A 362 3.20 -16.66 3.76
C ILE A 362 4.70 -16.95 3.81
N TYR A 363 5.52 -15.92 3.93
CA TYR A 363 6.97 -16.07 4.04
C TYR A 363 7.41 -16.82 5.30
N LYS A 364 6.92 -16.45 6.49
CA LYS A 364 7.44 -17.01 7.75
C LYS A 364 6.92 -18.42 8.02
N ASP A 365 5.68 -18.71 7.64
CA ASP A 365 4.96 -19.86 8.16
C ASP A 365 4.62 -20.89 7.09
N TYR A 366 4.49 -20.50 5.81
CA TYR A 366 3.88 -21.35 4.77
C TYR A 366 4.75 -21.68 3.55
N GLN A 367 5.23 -20.70 2.79
CA GLN A 367 5.89 -20.96 1.51
C GLN A 367 7.33 -20.45 1.43
N TYR A 368 7.78 -19.64 2.41
CA TYR A 368 9.16 -19.14 2.47
C TYR A 368 9.61 -18.30 1.27
N ASN A 369 8.66 -17.85 0.44
CA ASN A 369 8.87 -16.84 -0.57
C ASN A 369 7.95 -15.64 -0.35
N ARG A 370 8.35 -14.50 -0.92
CA ARG A 370 7.64 -13.22 -0.81
C ARG A 370 7.08 -12.80 -2.15
N ASN A 371 5.98 -12.06 -2.15
CA ASN A 371 5.55 -11.32 -3.33
C ASN A 371 6.37 -10.01 -3.41
N PRO A 372 7.31 -9.90 -4.38
CA PRO A 372 8.19 -8.75 -4.48
C PRO A 372 7.43 -7.47 -4.81
N PHE A 373 6.25 -7.54 -5.42
CA PHE A 373 5.44 -6.36 -5.75
C PHE A 373 4.66 -5.81 -4.55
N ILE A 374 4.61 -6.55 -3.44
CA ILE A 374 4.12 -6.05 -2.15
C ILE A 374 5.25 -5.35 -1.40
N ASP A 375 6.46 -5.91 -1.40
CA ASP A 375 7.61 -5.31 -0.71
C ASP A 375 8.25 -4.14 -1.49
N HIS A 376 8.20 -4.21 -2.84
CA HIS A 376 8.71 -3.22 -3.80
C HIS A 376 7.67 -2.93 -4.90
N PRO A 377 6.62 -2.16 -4.61
CA PRO A 377 5.60 -1.78 -5.59
C PRO A 377 6.18 -1.12 -6.84
N GLU A 378 7.25 -0.34 -6.70
CA GLU A 378 7.94 0.36 -7.78
C GLU A 378 8.49 -0.57 -8.87
N TRP A 379 8.74 -1.86 -8.55
CA TRP A 379 9.22 -2.82 -9.53
C TRP A 379 8.20 -3.21 -10.58
N VAL A 380 6.90 -2.97 -10.35
CA VAL A 380 5.89 -3.10 -11.41
C VAL A 380 6.22 -2.16 -12.57
N ASP A 381 6.46 -0.88 -12.27
CA ASP A 381 6.82 0.10 -13.30
C ASP A 381 8.23 -0.21 -13.86
N ALA A 382 9.17 -0.66 -13.03
CA ALA A 382 10.52 -0.99 -13.49
C ALA A 382 10.59 -2.20 -14.46
N ILE A 383 9.57 -3.06 -14.49
CA ILE A 383 9.49 -4.20 -15.42
C ILE A 383 8.60 -3.88 -16.63
N TRP A 384 7.43 -3.25 -16.43
CA TRP A 384 6.38 -3.19 -17.46
C TRP A 384 5.98 -1.79 -17.93
N ASN A 385 6.67 -0.71 -17.51
CA ASN A 385 6.33 0.66 -17.89
C ASN A 385 7.47 1.41 -18.63
#